data_AF-A0AAV8ZTV6-F1
#
_entry.id   AF-A0AAV8ZTV6-F1
#
_cell.length_a   1.000
_cell.length_b   1.000
_cell.length_c   1.000
_cell.angle_alpha   90.00
_cell.angle_beta   90.00
_cell.angle_gamma   90.00
#
_symmetry.space_group_name_H-M   'P 1'
#
loop_
_entity.id
_entity.type
_entity.pdbx_description
1 polymer ?
#
loop_
_entity_poly.entity_id
_entity_poly.type
_entity_poly.pdbx_seq_one_letter_code
_entity_poly.pdbx_strand_id
1 'polypeptide(L)'
;MESFLRFIPVESTTGETLSEIILNTMASLNINTEKLRGQGYDGTSNMTGKFKGVKTRIMVKFPLAQYTHCSNHALNLVVIASCSLKPIKNTIGTIKTVTNYIRDSTQCF
;
A
#
# COMPACT_ATOMS: atom_id res chain seq x y z
N MET A 1 16.55 9.56 -10.22
CA MET A 1 17.09 8.81 -9.08
C MET A 1 16.11 8.95 -7.93
N GLU A 2 15.70 7.83 -7.35
CA GLU A 2 14.82 7.79 -6.18
C GLU A 2 15.70 7.66 -4.91
N SER A 3 15.30 8.28 -3.80
CA SER A 3 15.97 8.11 -2.51
C SER A 3 14.97 7.68 -1.46
N PHE A 4 15.30 6.60 -0.77
CA PHE A 4 14.59 6.22 0.44
C PHE A 4 14.91 7.23 1.56
N LEU A 5 13.90 7.59 2.36
CA LEU A 5 14.04 8.57 3.44
C LEU A 5 14.12 7.88 4.81
N ARG A 6 13.07 7.13 5.20
CA ARG A 6 12.98 6.54 6.54
C ARG A 6 11.86 5.53 6.69
N PHE A 7 12.01 4.61 7.64
CA PHE A 7 10.91 3.87 8.25
C PHE A 7 10.48 4.53 9.57
N ILE A 8 9.18 4.64 9.77
CA ILE A 8 8.62 5.33 10.94
C ILE A 8 7.56 4.42 11.56
N PRO A 9 7.69 4.07 12.85
CA PRO A 9 6.62 3.37 13.55
C PRO A 9 5.41 4.29 13.69
N VAL A 10 4.21 3.74 13.46
CA VAL A 10 2.95 4.48 13.58
C VAL A 10 2.04 3.76 14.56
N GLU A 11 1.55 4.49 15.57
CA GLU A 11 0.61 3.96 16.57
C GLU A 11 -0.83 3.94 16.05
N SER A 12 -1.14 4.77 15.04
CA SER A 12 -2.45 4.88 14.42
C SER A 12 -2.32 5.04 12.91
N THR A 13 -3.18 4.34 12.18
CA THR A 13 -3.19 4.32 10.71
C THR A 13 -4.28 5.20 10.12
N THR A 14 -4.88 6.10 10.91
CA THR A 14 -5.87 7.05 10.37
C THR A 14 -5.21 8.00 9.36
N GLY A 15 -5.97 8.44 8.37
CA GLY A 15 -5.44 9.37 7.36
C GLY A 15 -4.95 10.70 7.94
N GLU A 16 -5.47 11.11 9.10
CA GLU A 16 -4.98 12.27 9.85
C GLU A 16 -3.57 12.06 10.38
N THR A 17 -3.41 11.07 11.25
CA THR A 17 -2.13 10.72 11.88
C THR A 17 -1.06 10.47 10.82
N LEU A 18 -1.38 9.71 9.77
CA LEU A 18 -0.43 9.42 8.70
C LEU A 18 -0.03 10.69 7.93
N SER A 19 -0.97 11.59 7.63
CA SER A 19 -0.65 12.84 6.93
C SER A 19 0.26 13.77 7.76
N GLU A 20 0.05 13.82 9.08
CA GLU A 20 0.88 14.61 9.99
C GLU A 20 2.28 14.02 10.10
N ILE A 21 2.39 12.70 10.27
CA ILE A 21 3.68 12.00 10.33
C ILE A 21 4.48 12.26 9.05
N ILE A 22 3.86 12.16 7.87
CA ILE A 22 4.54 12.42 6.58
C ILE A 22 5.11 13.85 6.55
N LEU A 23 4.29 14.85 6.87
CA LEU A 23 4.70 16.26 6.79
C LEU A 23 5.75 16.61 7.84
N ASN A 24 5.60 16.13 9.08
CA ASN A 24 6.56 16.33 10.15
C ASN A 24 7.91 15.67 9.83
N THR A 25 7.87 14.50 9.18
CA THR A 25 9.09 13.82 8.72
C THR A 25 9.80 14.64 7.65
N MET A 26 9.09 15.11 6.64
CA MET A 26 9.67 15.98 5.61
C MET A 26 10.31 17.22 6.22
N ALA A 27 9.61 17.87 7.17
CA ALA A 27 10.16 19.01 7.90
C ALA A 27 11.43 18.65 8.69
N SER A 28 11.44 17.53 9.41
CA SER A 28 12.62 17.07 10.18
C SER A 28 13.84 16.78 9.29
N LEU A 29 13.61 16.42 8.03
CA LEU A 29 14.64 16.17 7.03
C LEU A 29 15.02 17.43 6.24
N ASN A 30 14.48 18.60 6.61
CA ASN A 30 14.65 19.88 5.90
C ASN A 30 14.20 19.82 4.43
N ILE A 31 13.22 18.96 4.12
CA ILE A 31 12.62 18.86 2.79
C ILE A 31 11.51 19.92 2.68
N ASN A 32 11.65 20.84 1.72
CA ASN A 32 10.64 21.86 1.46
C ASN A 32 9.37 21.23 0.84
N THR A 33 8.30 21.18 1.63
CA THR A 33 6.99 20.65 1.24
C THR A 33 6.25 21.52 0.23
N GLU A 34 6.59 22.80 0.08
CA GLU A 34 6.01 23.66 -0.98
C GLU A 34 6.41 23.21 -2.39
N LYS A 35 7.50 22.46 -2.50
CA LYS A 35 7.96 21.83 -3.75
C LYS A 35 7.31 20.46 -3.98
N LEU A 36 6.37 20.02 -3.14
CA LEU A 36 5.65 18.77 -3.35
C LEU A 36 4.76 18.88 -4.60
N ARG A 37 5.05 18.05 -5.60
CA ARG A 37 4.31 17.99 -6.88
C ARG A 37 3.55 16.69 -7.10
N GLY A 38 3.85 15.67 -6.29
CA GLY A 38 3.23 14.37 -6.43
C GLY A 38 3.21 13.60 -5.12
N GLN A 39 2.23 12.73 -4.99
CA GLN A 39 2.08 11.78 -3.89
C GLN A 39 1.51 10.48 -4.44
N GLY A 40 2.01 9.34 -3.96
CA GLY A 40 1.57 8.02 -4.41
C GLY A 40 1.34 7.10 -3.24
N TYR A 41 0.13 6.52 -3.15
CA TYR A 41 -0.25 5.62 -2.06
C TYR A 41 -1.05 4.42 -2.54
N ASP A 42 -1.14 3.38 -1.71
CA ASP A 42 -2.03 2.25 -1.93
C ASP A 42 -3.51 2.66 -1.91
N GLY A 43 -4.39 1.76 -2.32
CA GLY A 43 -5.83 2.02 -2.46
C GLY A 43 -6.61 2.07 -1.14
N THR A 44 -5.95 2.01 0.02
CA THR A 44 -6.66 1.90 1.30
C THR A 44 -7.44 3.17 1.64
N SER A 45 -8.57 3.04 2.33
CA SER A 45 -9.47 4.16 2.65
C SER A 45 -8.78 5.27 3.45
N ASN A 46 -7.84 4.92 4.33
CA ASN A 46 -7.09 5.90 5.11
C ASN A 46 -6.05 6.66 4.27
N MET A 47 -5.58 6.09 3.15
CA MET A 47 -4.64 6.77 2.25
C MET A 47 -5.36 7.56 1.16
N THR A 48 -6.43 7.01 0.58
CA THR A 48 -7.08 7.54 -0.64
C THR A 48 -8.44 8.16 -0.42
N GLY A 49 -8.99 8.03 0.79
CA GLY A 49 -10.35 8.44 1.12
C GLY A 49 -10.63 9.89 0.76
N LYS A 50 -11.79 10.09 0.10
CA LYS A 50 -12.24 11.39 -0.45
C LYS A 50 -12.29 12.54 0.56
N PHE A 51 -12.50 12.23 1.83
CA PHE A 51 -12.70 13.26 2.87
C PHE A 51 -11.62 13.21 3.96
N LYS A 52 -11.29 12.01 4.45
CA LYS A 52 -10.39 11.82 5.60
C LYS A 52 -9.05 11.17 5.26
N GLY A 53 -8.83 10.84 3.99
CA GLY A 53 -7.62 10.15 3.54
C GLY A 53 -6.39 11.07 3.48
N VAL A 54 -5.20 10.48 3.57
CA VAL A 54 -3.91 11.19 3.43
C VAL A 54 -3.87 12.02 2.15
N LYS A 55 -4.24 11.40 1.01
CA LYS A 55 -4.40 12.05 -0.30
C LYS A 55 -5.09 13.40 -0.17
N THR A 56 -6.30 13.38 0.38
CA THR A 56 -7.17 14.55 0.45
C THR A 56 -6.55 15.62 1.35
N ARG A 57 -6.03 15.22 2.51
CA ARG A 57 -5.41 16.13 3.48
C ARG A 57 -4.17 16.82 2.92
N ILE A 58 -3.30 16.09 2.22
CA ILE A 58 -2.11 16.66 1.60
C ILE A 58 -2.48 17.52 0.39
N MET A 59 -3.44 17.13 -0.45
CA MET A 59 -3.90 17.97 -1.57
C MET A 59 -4.55 19.28 -1.10
N VAL A 60 -5.25 19.28 0.03
CA VAL A 60 -5.82 20.52 0.61
C VAL A 60 -4.71 21.48 1.04
N LYS A 61 -3.63 20.98 1.64
CA LYS A 61 -2.48 21.82 2.06
C LYS A 61 -1.58 22.20 0.88
N PHE A 62 -1.39 21.29 -0.07
CA PHE A 62 -0.50 21.43 -1.22
C PHE A 62 -1.27 21.05 -2.50
N PRO A 63 -2.05 21.96 -3.10
CA PRO A 63 -2.90 21.67 -4.25
C PRO A 63 -2.17 21.14 -5.49
N LEU A 64 -0.86 21.40 -5.57
CA LEU A 64 -0.01 20.94 -6.67
C LEU A 64 0.55 19.54 -6.44
N ALA A 65 0.38 18.94 -5.26
CA ALA A 65 0.79 17.58 -4.94
C ALA A 65 -0.21 16.55 -5.49
N GLN A 66 -0.15 16.28 -6.79
CA GLN A 66 -1.12 15.39 -7.45
C GLN A 66 -1.01 13.94 -6.96
N TYR A 67 -2.15 13.30 -6.80
CA TYR A 67 -2.21 11.92 -6.33
C TYR A 67 -2.18 10.90 -7.47
N THR A 68 -1.31 9.91 -7.31
CA THR A 68 -1.22 8.73 -8.18
C THR A 68 -1.55 7.47 -7.39
N HIS A 69 -2.47 6.65 -7.92
CA HIS A 69 -2.81 5.38 -7.30
C HIS A 69 -1.72 4.33 -7.52
N CYS A 70 -1.41 3.53 -6.49
CA CYS A 70 -0.41 2.47 -6.58
C CYS A 70 -0.81 1.39 -7.61
N SER A 71 0.01 1.25 -8.65
CA SER A 71 -0.16 0.22 -9.69
C SER A 71 -0.08 -1.19 -9.12
N ASN A 72 0.77 -1.44 -8.12
CA ASN A 72 0.86 -2.75 -7.45
C ASN A 72 -0.46 -3.12 -6.74
N HIS A 73 -1.12 -2.15 -6.11
CA HIS A 73 -2.40 -2.41 -5.46
C HIS A 73 -3.47 -2.76 -6.50
N ALA A 74 -3.52 -2.03 -7.62
CA ALA A 74 -4.44 -2.33 -8.72
C ALA A 74 -4.17 -3.72 -9.32
N LEU A 75 -2.90 -4.07 -9.55
CA LEU A 75 -2.51 -5.39 -10.05
C LEU A 75 -2.94 -6.50 -9.09
N ASN A 76 -2.68 -6.33 -7.78
CA ASN A 76 -3.06 -7.30 -6.77
C ASN A 76 -4.58 -7.55 -6.75
N LEU A 77 -5.40 -6.50 -6.91
CA LEU A 77 -6.85 -6.64 -7.00
C LEU A 77 -7.28 -7.46 -8.23
N VAL A 78 -6.66 -7.22 -9.39
CA VAL A 78 -6.94 -7.98 -10.62
C VAL A 78 -6.54 -9.45 -10.46
N VAL A 79 -5.39 -9.72 -9.83
CA VAL A 79 -4.94 -11.09 -9.54
C VAL A 79 -5.94 -11.79 -8.62
N ILE A 80 -6.36 -11.15 -7.52
CA ILE A 80 -7.35 -11.71 -6.58
C ILE A 80 -8.68 -12.01 -7.29
N ALA A 81 -9.15 -11.08 -8.12
CA ALA A 81 -10.37 -11.28 -8.92
C ALA A 81 -10.24 -12.48 -9.86
N SER A 82 -9.08 -12.61 -10.53
CA SER A 82 -8.77 -13.74 -11.41
C SER A 82 -8.75 -15.07 -10.64
N CYS A 83 -8.16 -15.09 -9.44
CA CYS A 83 -8.14 -16.27 -8.56
C CYS A 83 -9.54 -16.73 -8.10
N SER A 84 -10.56 -15.88 -8.24
CA SER A 84 -11.95 -16.26 -7.94
C SER A 84 -12.60 -17.10 -9.06
N LEU A 85 -11.99 -17.14 -10.25
CA LEU A 85 -12.46 -17.99 -11.36
C LEU A 85 -12.30 -19.46 -10.99
N LYS A 86 -13.35 -20.26 -11.25
CA LYS A 86 -13.41 -21.67 -10.85
C LYS A 86 -12.20 -22.49 -11.34
N PRO A 87 -11.76 -22.39 -12.62
CA PRO A 87 -10.62 -23.15 -13.08
C PRO A 87 -9.33 -22.81 -12.31
N ILE A 88 -9.06 -21.51 -12.13
CA ILE A 88 -7.87 -21.02 -11.43
C ILE A 88 -7.91 -21.44 -9.96
N LYS A 89 -9.07 -21.28 -9.30
CA LYS A 89 -9.27 -21.67 -7.91
C LYS A 89 -9.04 -23.17 -7.71
N ASN A 90 -9.54 -24.01 -8.63
CA ASN A 90 -9.35 -25.46 -8.57
C ASN A 90 -7.88 -25.82 -8.74
N THR A 91 -7.20 -25.24 -9.73
CA THR A 91 -5.75 -25.45 -9.96
C THR A 91 -4.93 -25.07 -8.74
N ILE A 92 -5.16 -23.89 -8.15
CA ILE A 92 -4.49 -23.46 -6.91
C ILE A 92 -4.79 -24.42 -5.76
N GLY A 93 -6.03 -24.91 -5.65
CA GLY A 93 -6.44 -25.91 -4.67
C GLY A 93 -5.64 -27.20 -4.81
N THR A 94 -5.52 -27.74 -6.02
CA THR A 94 -4.73 -28.95 -6.31
C THR A 94 -3.26 -28.75 -5.96
N ILE A 95 -2.65 -27.63 -6.37
CA ILE A 95 -1.25 -27.31 -6.04
C ILE A 95 -1.07 -27.30 -4.51
N LYS A 96 -1.98 -26.64 -3.78
CA LYS A 96 -1.92 -26.57 -2.31
C LYS A 96 -2.01 -27.96 -1.66
N THR A 97 -2.86 -28.84 -2.17
CA THR A 97 -2.94 -30.23 -1.69
C THR A 97 -1.62 -30.97 -1.88
N VAL A 98 -1.00 -30.87 -3.06
CA VAL A 98 0.30 -31.50 -3.34
C VAL A 98 1.40 -30.93 -2.46
N THR A 99 1.47 -29.60 -2.32
CA THR A 99 2.48 -28.95 -1.46
C THR A 99 2.34 -29.37 0.00
N ASN A 100 1.10 -29.45 0.52
CA ASN A 100 0.86 -29.93 1.87
C ASN A 100 1.31 -31.40 2.02
N TYR A 101 0.95 -32.26 1.08
CA TYR A 101 1.36 -33.67 1.11
C TYR A 101 2.89 -33.83 1.16
N ILE A 102 3.63 -33.09 0.32
CA ILE A 102 5.10 -33.13 0.31
C ILE A 102 5.65 -32.62 1.64
N ARG A 103 5.15 -31.49 2.15
CA ARG A 103 5.62 -30.91 3.42
C ARG A 103 5.38 -31.88 4.58
N ASP A 104 4.20 -32.45 4.67
CA ASP A 104 3.83 -33.34 5.77
C ASP A 104 4.63 -34.67 5.68
N SER A 105 5.02 -35.09 4.47
CA SER A 105 5.92 -36.24 4.26
C SER A 105 7.36 -36.00 4.77
N THR A 106 7.81 -34.74 4.85
CA THR A 106 9.14 -34.41 5.41
C THR A 106 9.18 -34.37 6.94
N GLN A 107 8.04 -34.46 7.63
CA GLN A 107 7.97 -34.54 9.10
C GLN A 107 8.07 -35.99 9.64
N CYS A 108 8.21 -36.98 8.76
CA CYS A 108 8.38 -38.39 9.13
C CYS A 108 9.84 -38.84 9.28
N PHE A 109 10.80 -37.91 9.36
CA PHE A 109 12.21 -38.17 9.69
C PHE A 109 12.68 -37.28 10.84
#